data_AF-A0A2H5YAD2-F1
#
_entry.id   AF-A0A2H5YAD2-F1
#
_cell.length_a   1.000
_cell.length_b   1.000
_cell.length_c   1.000
_cell.angle_alpha   90.00
_cell.angle_beta   90.00
_cell.angle_gamma   90.00
#
_symmetry.space_group_name_H-M   'P 1'
#
loop_
_entity.id
_entity.type
_entity.pdbx_description
1 polymer ?
#
loop_
_entity_poly.entity_id
_entity_poly.type
_entity_poly.pdbx_seq_one_letter_code
_entity_poly.pdbx_strand_id
1 'polypeptide(L)'
;MRRLALGKGVMLLVAVLGAVGVGVWLSRWAGGALPVLAQPPWPTPPPHLSVPPPLIVPANQVKRVPLPPVEGAQVWLLQPFPRGFLPRINPLPSTTLASGETDPARRIALWLEWESLPATTQLLYRPLDPAQVPPPPEGYRLRRVFALEAFDAEGRPYVPLLRRPWVLRVPLAGLEGPPPEPARLLLARYREEQGRWQLLVTTYRPSGAFLETRLVDMGRYALLEETPFP
;
A
#
# COMPACT_ATOMS: atom_id res chain seq x y z
N MET A 1 -58.37 -24.27 -31.84
CA MET A 1 -57.86 -25.03 -30.67
C MET A 1 -56.38 -24.68 -30.39
N ARG A 2 -56.06 -23.50 -29.86
CA ARG A 2 -54.68 -23.07 -29.51
C ARG A 2 -54.61 -22.22 -28.23
N ARG A 3 -55.22 -22.69 -27.13
CA ARG A 3 -55.15 -22.00 -25.82
C ARG A 3 -54.65 -22.86 -24.65
N LEU A 4 -54.24 -24.10 -24.89
CA LEU A 4 -53.79 -25.04 -23.83
C LEU A 4 -52.27 -25.16 -23.69
N ALA A 5 -51.47 -24.60 -24.60
CA ALA A 5 -50.01 -24.71 -24.56
C ALA A 5 -49.31 -23.65 -23.68
N LEU A 6 -49.92 -22.47 -23.48
CA LEU A 6 -49.31 -21.40 -22.66
C LEU A 6 -49.31 -21.73 -21.16
N GLY A 7 -50.33 -22.44 -20.66
CA GLY A 7 -50.46 -22.73 -19.21
C GLY A 7 -49.37 -23.67 -18.68
N LYS A 8 -48.91 -24.62 -19.50
CA LYS A 8 -47.89 -25.59 -19.09
C LYS A 8 -46.49 -24.96 -18.98
N GLY A 9 -46.16 -24.03 -19.88
CA GLY A 9 -44.87 -23.32 -19.84
C GLY A 9 -44.74 -22.41 -18.61
N VAL A 10 -45.81 -21.70 -18.27
CA VAL A 10 -45.84 -20.81 -17.10
C VAL A 10 -45.79 -21.61 -15.80
N MET A 11 -46.51 -22.73 -15.69
CA MET A 11 -46.42 -23.60 -14.51
C MET A 11 -45.03 -24.20 -14.32
N LEU A 12 -44.35 -24.59 -15.41
CA LEU A 12 -42.98 -25.09 -15.32
C LEU A 12 -42.02 -24.00 -14.81
N LEU A 13 -42.17 -22.77 -15.29
CA LEU A 13 -41.33 -21.64 -14.87
C LEU A 13 -41.50 -21.34 -13.37
N VAL A 14 -42.75 -21.33 -12.87
CA VAL A 14 -43.04 -21.10 -11.45
C VAL A 14 -42.49 -22.22 -10.57
N ALA A 15 -42.59 -23.48 -11.01
CA ALA A 15 -42.04 -24.61 -10.27
C ALA A 15 -40.50 -24.53 -10.17
N VAL A 16 -39.81 -24.15 -11.26
CA VAL A 16 -38.35 -23.99 -11.26
C VAL A 16 -37.92 -22.85 -10.35
N LEU A 17 -38.59 -21.69 -10.42
CA LEU A 17 -38.27 -20.55 -9.55
C LEU A 17 -38.54 -20.85 -8.07
N GLY A 18 -39.61 -21.59 -7.76
CA GLY A 18 -39.88 -22.08 -6.42
C GLY A 18 -38.78 -23.03 -5.90
N ALA A 19 -38.34 -23.99 -6.72
CA ALA A 19 -37.28 -24.92 -6.36
C ALA A 19 -35.93 -24.22 -6.13
N VAL A 20 -35.59 -23.23 -6.96
CA VAL A 20 -34.37 -22.42 -6.79
C VAL A 20 -34.46 -21.56 -5.53
N GLY A 21 -35.61 -20.94 -5.27
CA GLY A 21 -35.83 -20.14 -4.06
C GLY A 21 -35.68 -20.97 -2.78
N VAL A 22 -36.26 -22.17 -2.76
CA VAL A 22 -36.12 -23.12 -1.63
C VAL A 22 -34.68 -23.60 -1.49
N GLY A 23 -33.97 -23.89 -2.59
CA GLY A 23 -32.56 -24.27 -2.56
C GLY A 23 -31.65 -23.19 -1.99
N VAL A 24 -31.85 -21.93 -2.41
CA VAL A 24 -31.10 -20.78 -1.88
C VAL A 24 -31.45 -20.54 -0.41
N TRP A 25 -32.72 -20.64 -0.03
CA TRP A 25 -33.13 -20.50 1.37
C TRP A 25 -32.51 -21.58 2.27
N LEU A 26 -32.55 -22.86 1.85
CA LEU A 26 -31.91 -23.96 2.58
C LEU A 26 -30.38 -23.81 2.67
N SER A 27 -29.72 -23.32 1.61
CA SER A 27 -28.27 -23.05 1.65
C SER A 27 -27.89 -21.94 2.64
N ARG A 28 -28.76 -20.94 2.84
CA ARG A 28 -28.55 -19.87 3.82
C ARG A 28 -28.74 -20.35 5.25
N TRP A 29 -29.62 -21.32 5.49
CA TRP A 29 -29.75 -21.98 6.79
C TRP A 29 -28.65 -23.02 7.06
N ALA A 30 -28.20 -23.75 6.04
CA ALA A 30 -27.06 -24.67 6.16
C ALA A 30 -25.72 -23.94 6.42
N GLY A 31 -25.57 -22.71 5.92
CA GLY A 31 -24.40 -21.86 6.21
C GLY A 31 -24.36 -21.26 7.62
N GLY A 32 -25.48 -21.31 8.37
CA GLY A 32 -25.60 -20.76 9.72
C GLY A 32 -25.50 -21.79 10.86
N ALA A 33 -25.41 -23.08 10.54
CA ALA A 33 -25.44 -24.17 11.52
C ALA A 33 -24.23 -25.13 11.40
N LEU A 34 -23.03 -24.57 11.19
CA LEU A 34 -21.81 -25.35 11.43
C LEU A 34 -21.47 -25.28 12.93
N PRO A 35 -21.33 -26.43 13.62
CA PRO A 35 -20.86 -26.45 14.99
C PRO A 35 -19.43 -25.90 15.04
N VAL A 36 -19.12 -25.18 16.13
CA VAL A 36 -17.74 -24.89 16.56
C VAL A 36 -17.08 -26.24 16.85
N LEU A 37 -16.59 -26.90 15.81
CA LEU A 37 -15.68 -28.03 15.90
C LEU A 37 -14.26 -27.48 15.85
N ALA A 38 -13.47 -27.91 16.82
CA ALA A 38 -12.09 -27.55 17.07
C ALA A 38 -11.29 -27.39 15.77
N GLN A 39 -10.51 -26.31 15.68
CA GLN A 39 -9.49 -26.16 14.65
C GLN A 39 -8.60 -27.41 14.64
N PRO A 40 -8.31 -28.01 13.47
CA PRO A 40 -7.28 -29.04 13.41
C PRO A 40 -5.96 -28.41 13.85
N PRO A 41 -5.14 -29.09 14.67
CA PRO A 41 -3.80 -28.62 14.96
C PRO A 41 -3.05 -28.47 13.64
N TRP A 42 -2.37 -27.34 13.48
CA TRP A 42 -1.54 -27.05 12.32
C TRP A 42 -0.69 -28.26 11.93
N PRO A 43 -0.57 -28.60 10.63
CA PRO A 43 0.35 -29.65 10.22
C PRO A 43 1.75 -29.29 10.70
N THR A 44 2.35 -30.16 11.50
CA THR A 44 3.75 -30.07 11.88
C THR A 44 4.58 -30.02 10.60
N PRO A 45 5.48 -29.03 10.44
CA PRO A 45 6.31 -28.94 9.25
C PRO A 45 7.18 -30.20 9.11
N PRO A 46 7.39 -30.70 7.89
CA PRO A 46 8.14 -31.94 7.65
C PRO A 46 9.58 -31.82 8.17
N PRO A 47 10.15 -32.88 8.80
CA PRO A 47 11.38 -32.83 9.59
C PRO A 47 12.69 -32.69 8.79
N HIS A 48 12.64 -32.19 7.57
CA HIS A 48 13.80 -32.07 6.67
C HIS A 48 13.88 -30.72 5.93
N LEU A 49 12.96 -29.79 6.20
CA LEU A 49 13.22 -28.38 5.92
C LEU A 49 13.95 -27.82 7.13
N SER A 50 15.26 -28.09 7.19
CA SER A 50 16.19 -27.32 8.00
C SER A 50 16.05 -25.87 7.56
N VAL A 51 15.13 -25.14 8.19
CA VAL A 51 15.08 -23.68 8.17
C VAL A 51 16.50 -23.28 8.54
N PRO A 52 17.30 -22.69 7.63
CA PRO A 52 18.59 -22.19 8.03
C PRO A 52 18.33 -21.24 9.20
N PRO A 53 19.11 -21.33 10.29
CA PRO A 53 18.90 -20.46 11.44
C PRO A 53 18.76 -19.03 10.94
N PRO A 54 17.86 -18.22 11.54
CA PRO A 54 17.68 -16.85 11.10
C PRO A 54 19.07 -16.23 10.99
N LEU A 55 19.41 -15.73 9.80
CA LEU A 55 20.39 -14.68 9.67
C LEU A 55 19.79 -13.50 10.42
N ILE A 56 19.95 -13.53 11.74
CA ILE A 56 19.95 -12.35 12.58
C ILE A 56 21.06 -11.54 11.95
N VAL A 57 20.72 -10.63 11.04
CA VAL A 57 21.60 -9.50 10.78
C VAL A 57 21.53 -8.75 12.10
N PRO A 58 22.55 -8.83 12.97
CA PRO A 58 22.49 -8.12 14.23
C PRO A 58 22.27 -6.65 13.88
N ALA A 59 21.47 -5.92 14.67
CA ALA A 59 21.27 -4.48 14.52
C ALA A 59 22.62 -3.70 14.43
N ASN A 60 23.70 -4.36 14.82
CA ASN A 60 25.09 -3.94 14.83
C ASN A 60 25.78 -4.01 13.44
N GLN A 61 25.15 -4.59 12.41
CA GLN A 61 25.69 -4.67 11.04
C GLN A 61 25.14 -3.60 10.08
N VAL A 62 24.15 -2.81 10.50
CA VAL A 62 23.85 -1.54 9.83
C VAL A 62 24.92 -0.55 10.27
N LYS A 63 26.01 -0.44 9.50
CA LYS A 63 27.01 0.61 9.69
C LYS A 63 26.26 1.94 9.60
N ARG A 64 25.99 2.58 10.74
CA ARG A 64 25.39 3.91 10.81
C ARG A 64 26.41 4.88 10.21
N VAL A 65 26.29 5.12 8.91
CA VAL A 65 27.04 6.20 8.26
C VAL A 65 26.41 7.51 8.73
N PRO A 66 27.20 8.49 9.20
CA PRO A 66 26.65 9.78 9.58
C PRO A 66 25.96 10.39 8.36
N LEU A 67 24.65 10.59 8.47
CA LEU A 67 23.89 11.34 7.49
C LEU A 67 24.44 12.79 7.48
N PRO A 68 24.52 13.44 6.31
CA PRO A 68 24.86 14.86 6.28
C PRO A 68 23.88 15.63 7.17
N PRO A 69 24.33 16.62 7.96
CA PRO A 69 23.44 17.43 8.76
C PRO A 69 22.47 18.16 7.82
N VAL A 70 21.21 17.74 7.84
CA VAL A 70 20.12 18.46 7.17
C VAL A 70 19.56 19.43 8.21
N GLU A 71 19.99 20.68 8.16
CA GLU A 71 19.52 21.72 9.09
C GLU A 71 17.99 21.81 9.08
N GLY A 72 17.37 21.73 10.26
CA GLY A 72 15.95 22.05 10.49
C GLY A 72 14.90 21.00 10.07
N ALA A 73 15.26 19.92 9.37
CA ALA A 73 14.28 18.91 8.91
C ALA A 73 14.45 17.56 9.63
N GLN A 74 13.37 17.02 10.19
CA GLN A 74 13.38 15.70 10.83
C GLN A 74 13.50 14.60 9.76
N VAL A 75 14.68 13.97 9.65
CA VAL A 75 14.93 12.89 8.69
C VAL A 75 14.79 11.53 9.37
N TRP A 76 14.07 10.61 8.74
CA TRP A 76 13.86 9.26 9.23
C TRP A 76 14.48 8.22 8.29
N LEU A 77 15.38 7.40 8.82
CA LEU A 77 15.83 6.18 8.14
C LEU A 77 14.66 5.18 8.09
N LEU A 78 14.36 4.66 6.90
CA LEU A 78 13.34 3.64 6.73
C LEU A 78 13.89 2.29 7.20
N GLN A 79 13.35 1.78 8.30
CA GLN A 79 13.81 0.54 8.92
C GLN A 79 13.08 -0.67 8.31
N PRO A 80 13.79 -1.79 8.08
CA PRO A 80 13.15 -3.01 7.62
C PRO A 80 12.36 -3.67 8.75
N PHE A 81 11.11 -4.02 8.43
CA PHE A 81 10.30 -4.94 9.21
C PHE A 81 10.26 -6.29 8.48
N PRO A 82 10.56 -7.40 9.17
CA PRO A 82 10.72 -8.70 8.50
C PRO A 82 9.42 -9.21 7.87
N ARG A 83 9.57 -9.64 6.60
CA ARG A 83 8.79 -10.59 5.78
C ARG A 83 7.25 -10.45 5.72
N GLY A 84 6.75 -10.16 4.52
CA GLY A 84 5.37 -10.36 4.08
C GLY A 84 5.30 -10.55 2.55
N PHE A 85 4.10 -10.68 1.98
CA PHE A 85 3.91 -10.70 0.52
C PHE A 85 3.60 -9.31 -0.01
N LEU A 86 4.04 -8.99 -1.23
CA LEU A 86 3.66 -7.74 -1.88
C LEU A 86 2.12 -7.64 -1.93
N PRO A 87 1.53 -6.52 -1.48
CA PRO A 87 0.10 -6.29 -1.68
C PRO A 87 -0.25 -6.43 -3.17
N ARG A 88 -1.15 -7.38 -3.49
CA ARG A 88 -1.68 -7.64 -4.85
C ARG A 88 -0.74 -8.36 -5.83
N ILE A 89 0.43 -8.84 -5.40
CA ILE A 89 1.29 -9.71 -6.22
C ILE A 89 1.74 -10.92 -5.38
N ASN A 90 0.84 -11.91 -5.23
CA ASN A 90 1.23 -13.22 -4.68
C ASN A 90 1.97 -14.02 -5.77
N PRO A 91 3.07 -14.74 -5.47
CA PRO A 91 3.72 -14.95 -4.17
C PRO A 91 5.07 -14.22 -4.07
N LEU A 92 5.16 -12.94 -4.47
CA LEU A 92 6.45 -12.26 -4.44
C LEU A 92 6.85 -11.92 -2.99
N PRO A 93 7.98 -12.45 -2.49
CA PRO A 93 8.49 -12.06 -1.19
C PRO A 93 8.76 -10.56 -1.15
N SER A 94 8.39 -9.91 -0.06
CA SER A 94 8.57 -8.47 0.10
C SER A 94 9.20 -8.10 1.43
N THR A 95 9.90 -6.98 1.42
CA THR A 95 10.36 -6.28 2.62
C THR A 95 9.50 -5.05 2.80
N THR A 96 8.99 -4.83 4.02
CA THR A 96 8.35 -3.57 4.37
C THR A 96 9.38 -2.68 5.03
N LEU A 97 9.58 -1.47 4.50
CA LEU A 97 10.36 -0.43 5.14
C LEU A 97 9.39 0.64 5.67
N ALA A 98 9.51 1.04 6.93
CA ALA A 98 8.65 2.10 7.48
C ALA A 98 9.48 3.20 8.14
N SER A 99 8.96 4.42 8.12
CA SER A 99 9.64 5.54 8.78
C SER A 99 9.67 5.34 10.30
N GLY A 100 10.77 5.75 10.92
CA GLY A 100 10.93 5.77 12.39
C GLY A 100 10.04 6.80 13.11
N GLU A 101 9.10 7.43 12.41
CA GLU A 101 8.21 8.45 12.97
C GLU A 101 7.38 7.88 14.12
N THR A 102 7.37 8.59 15.25
CA THR A 102 6.71 8.17 16.48
C THR A 102 5.19 8.22 16.36
N ASP A 103 4.66 9.20 15.63
CA ASP A 103 3.23 9.30 15.33
C ASP A 103 2.84 8.32 14.21
N PRO A 104 2.03 7.28 14.50
CA PRO A 104 1.58 6.33 13.49
C PRO A 104 0.70 6.95 12.41
N ALA A 105 0.04 8.09 12.68
CA ALA A 105 -0.76 8.83 11.69
C ALA A 105 0.11 9.53 10.64
N ARG A 106 1.41 9.70 10.92
CA ARG A 106 2.38 10.27 9.98
C ARG A 106 3.31 9.21 9.40
N ARG A 107 3.48 8.06 10.04
CA ARG A 107 4.36 6.99 9.56
C ARG A 107 4.00 6.49 8.16
N ILE A 108 4.91 6.66 7.21
CA ILE A 108 4.78 6.06 5.87
C ILE A 108 5.36 4.64 5.86
N ALA A 109 4.92 3.84 4.88
CA ALA A 109 5.48 2.52 4.64
C ALA A 109 5.68 2.26 3.14
N LEU A 110 6.78 1.59 2.81
CA LEU A 110 7.16 1.14 1.48
C LEU A 110 7.23 -0.39 1.48
N TRP A 111 6.55 -1.04 0.55
CA TRP A 111 6.74 -2.45 0.23
C TRP A 111 7.57 -2.55 -1.04
N LEU A 112 8.67 -3.27 -0.93
CA LEU A 112 9.59 -3.56 -2.02
C LEU A 112 9.64 -5.07 -2.22
N GLU A 113 9.79 -5.49 -3.48
CA GLU A 113 10.20 -6.86 -3.77
C GLU A 113 11.54 -7.15 -3.09
N TRP A 114 11.68 -8.34 -2.51
CA TRP A 114 12.93 -8.76 -1.88
C TRP A 114 14.08 -8.69 -2.89
N GLU A 115 15.24 -8.18 -2.47
CA GLU A 115 16.45 -8.03 -3.30
C GLU A 115 16.31 -7.05 -4.47
N SER A 116 15.22 -6.26 -4.52
CA SER A 116 15.08 -5.18 -5.49
C SER A 116 16.03 -3.99 -5.25
N LEU A 117 16.69 -3.96 -4.09
CA LEU A 117 17.76 -3.04 -3.74
C LEU A 117 19.00 -3.79 -3.27
N PRO A 118 20.20 -3.24 -3.52
CA PRO A 118 21.40 -3.63 -2.79
C PRO A 118 21.15 -3.60 -1.27
N ALA A 119 21.65 -4.61 -0.55
CA ALA A 119 21.52 -4.68 0.91
C ALA A 119 22.17 -3.49 1.65
N THR A 120 23.05 -2.76 0.96
CA THR A 120 23.75 -1.59 1.46
C THR A 120 22.99 -0.27 1.24
N THR A 121 21.88 -0.30 0.51
CA THR A 121 21.07 0.90 0.24
C THR A 121 20.39 1.38 1.51
N GLN A 122 20.58 2.66 1.82
CA GLN A 122 19.84 3.35 2.88
C GLN A 122 18.74 4.19 2.24
N LEU A 123 17.50 3.99 2.68
CA LEU A 123 16.38 4.83 2.25
C LEU A 123 15.98 5.78 3.37
N LEU A 124 15.85 7.06 3.02
CA LEU A 124 15.42 8.10 3.94
C LEU A 124 14.05 8.63 3.54
N TYR A 125 13.25 8.90 4.55
CA TYR A 125 12.04 9.69 4.44
C TYR A 125 12.27 11.04 5.12
N ARG A 126 11.95 12.11 4.39
CA ARG A 126 12.04 13.48 4.90
C ARG A 126 10.71 14.20 4.65
N PRO A 127 9.92 14.54 5.69
CA PRO A 127 8.80 15.46 5.53
C PRO A 127 9.34 16.81 5.06
N LEU A 128 8.61 17.44 4.14
CA LEU A 128 8.93 18.76 3.62
C LEU A 128 7.83 19.74 4.03
N ASP A 129 8.24 20.96 4.35
CA ASP A 129 7.32 22.07 4.58
C ASP A 129 6.59 22.42 3.26
N PRO A 130 5.25 22.35 3.21
CA PRO A 130 4.48 22.75 2.03
C PRO A 130 4.76 24.19 1.57
N ALA A 131 5.15 25.09 2.48
CA ALA A 131 5.48 26.47 2.14
C ALA A 131 6.81 26.62 1.38
N GLN A 132 7.68 25.60 1.43
CA GLN A 132 9.02 25.61 0.84
C GLN A 132 9.10 24.83 -0.47
N VAL A 133 7.96 24.39 -1.01
CA VAL A 133 7.90 23.63 -2.27
C VAL A 133 7.08 24.34 -3.33
N PRO A 134 7.28 24.02 -4.62
CA PRO A 134 6.48 24.58 -5.69
C PRO A 134 4.98 24.32 -5.50
N PRO A 135 4.12 25.28 -5.88
CA PRO A 135 2.68 25.16 -5.72
C PRO A 135 2.14 23.93 -6.50
N PRO A 136 1.02 23.35 -6.06
CA PRO A 136 0.39 22.25 -6.78
C PRO A 136 -0.18 22.75 -8.12
N PRO A 137 -0.52 21.83 -9.06
CA PRO A 137 -1.26 22.20 -10.26
C PRO A 137 -2.61 22.86 -9.90
N GLU A 138 -3.14 23.66 -10.81
CA GLU A 138 -4.47 24.27 -10.66
C GLU A 138 -5.54 23.20 -10.42
N GLY A 139 -6.51 23.49 -9.55
CA GLY A 139 -7.55 22.53 -9.16
C GLY A 139 -7.09 21.53 -8.08
N TYR A 140 -5.90 21.70 -7.50
CA TYR A 140 -5.40 20.83 -6.42
C TYR A 140 -4.91 21.61 -5.21
N ARG A 141 -5.09 21.02 -4.03
CA ARG A 141 -4.55 21.48 -2.75
C ARG A 141 -3.46 20.53 -2.26
N LEU A 142 -2.34 21.08 -1.79
CA LEU A 142 -1.32 20.29 -1.08
C LEU A 142 -1.84 19.87 0.30
N ARG A 143 -1.80 18.56 0.58
CA ARG A 143 -2.16 18.00 1.89
C ARG A 143 -0.95 17.53 2.68
N ARG A 144 0.10 17.08 1.99
CA ARG A 144 1.36 16.60 2.58
C ARG A 144 2.45 16.56 1.53
N VAL A 145 3.68 16.88 1.90
CA VAL A 145 4.84 16.83 1.01
C VAL A 145 6.00 16.13 1.70
N PHE A 146 6.74 15.31 0.97
CA PHE A 146 7.88 14.57 1.49
C PHE A 146 8.86 14.18 0.39
N ALA A 147 10.10 13.90 0.78
CA ALA A 147 11.10 13.29 -0.06
C ALA A 147 11.38 11.84 0.37
N LEU A 148 11.56 10.97 -0.63
CA LEU A 148 12.17 9.66 -0.51
C LEU A 148 13.53 9.72 -1.18
N GLU A 149 14.58 9.44 -0.42
CA GLU A 149 15.96 9.58 -0.87
C GLU A 149 16.69 8.27 -0.65
N ALA A 150 17.62 7.92 -1.54
CA ALA A 150 18.41 6.71 -1.45
C ALA A 150 19.89 7.05 -1.43
N PHE A 151 20.63 6.37 -0.56
CA PHE A 151 22.06 6.54 -0.37
C PHE A 151 22.76 5.19 -0.45
N ASP A 152 23.95 5.17 -1.04
CA ASP A 152 24.79 3.99 -1.13
C ASP A 152 25.50 3.67 0.20
N ALA A 153 26.39 2.67 0.19
CA ALA A 153 27.14 2.25 1.37
C ALA A 153 28.07 3.34 1.91
N GLU A 154 28.49 4.25 1.04
CA GLU A 154 29.37 5.37 1.30
C GLU A 154 28.60 6.64 1.73
N GLY A 155 27.26 6.60 1.72
CA GLY A 155 26.41 7.73 2.06
C GLY A 155 26.27 8.76 0.92
N ARG A 156 26.51 8.38 -0.33
CA ARG A 156 26.31 9.24 -1.49
C ARG A 156 24.89 9.09 -2.03
N PRO A 157 24.21 10.21 -2.36
CA PRO A 157 22.86 10.15 -2.90
C PRO A 157 22.88 9.52 -4.30
N TYR A 158 21.92 8.63 -4.57
CA TYR A 158 21.72 8.08 -5.91
C TYR A 158 20.24 7.77 -6.16
N VAL A 159 19.87 7.59 -7.43
CA VAL A 159 18.51 7.20 -7.81
C VAL A 159 18.50 5.71 -8.16
N PRO A 160 17.89 4.84 -7.32
CA PRO A 160 17.84 3.42 -7.61
C PRO A 160 16.93 3.18 -8.81
N LEU A 161 17.41 2.42 -9.78
CA LEU A 161 16.58 1.93 -10.88
C LEU A 161 15.70 0.81 -10.34
N LEU A 162 14.40 1.08 -10.18
CA LEU A 162 13.46 0.10 -9.66
C LEU A 162 13.13 -0.92 -10.76
N ARG A 163 13.66 -2.14 -10.62
CA ARG A 163 13.35 -3.24 -11.56
C ARG A 163 11.87 -3.58 -11.61
N ARG A 164 11.15 -3.34 -10.51
CA ARG A 164 9.70 -3.49 -10.39
C ARG A 164 9.11 -2.35 -9.57
N PRO A 165 7.83 -2.00 -9.77
CA PRO A 165 7.18 -0.95 -9.00
C PRO A 165 7.10 -1.32 -7.53
N TRP A 166 7.49 -0.40 -6.65
CA TRP A 166 7.28 -0.52 -5.21
C TRP A 166 5.88 -0.05 -4.84
N VAL A 167 5.38 -0.44 -3.68
CA VAL A 167 4.10 0.06 -3.17
C VAL A 167 4.38 1.04 -2.03
N LEU A 168 3.96 2.29 -2.20
CA LEU A 168 3.95 3.30 -1.14
C LEU A 168 2.58 3.35 -0.49
N ARG A 169 2.57 3.39 0.85
CA ARG A 169 1.39 3.66 1.66
C ARG A 169 1.58 4.91 2.48
N VAL A 170 0.64 5.85 2.33
CA VAL A 170 0.59 7.11 3.08
C VAL A 170 -0.67 7.09 3.96
N PRO A 171 -0.56 7.24 5.29
CA PRO A 171 -1.73 7.38 6.15
C PRO A 171 -2.47 8.70 5.91
N LEU A 172 -3.79 8.66 6.02
CA LEU A 172 -4.65 9.83 5.84
C LEU A 172 -5.02 10.54 7.16
N ALA A 173 -4.86 9.85 8.29
CA ALA A 173 -5.27 10.37 9.62
C ALA A 173 -4.45 11.58 10.09
N GLY A 174 -3.24 11.80 9.57
CA GLY A 174 -2.34 12.89 9.96
C GLY A 174 -2.30 14.06 8.99
N LEU A 175 -3.29 14.21 8.11
CA LEU A 175 -3.32 15.27 7.10
C LEU A 175 -3.84 16.58 7.68
N GLU A 176 -3.15 17.68 7.37
CA GLU A 176 -3.53 19.01 7.82
C GLU A 176 -4.85 19.46 7.15
N GLY A 177 -5.71 20.13 7.91
CA GLY A 177 -6.98 20.67 7.41
C GLY A 177 -8.18 19.72 7.58
N PRO A 178 -9.33 20.02 6.93
CA PRO A 178 -10.54 19.23 7.07
C PRO A 178 -10.32 17.80 6.56
N PRO A 179 -11.05 16.79 7.08
CA PRO A 179 -10.94 15.42 6.63
C PRO A 179 -11.08 15.34 5.11
N PRO A 180 -10.07 14.83 4.39
CA PRO A 180 -10.11 14.81 2.94
C PRO A 180 -11.08 13.76 2.43
N GLU A 181 -11.66 14.01 1.26
CA GLU A 181 -12.49 13.03 0.58
C GLU A 181 -11.59 11.98 -0.11
N PRO A 182 -11.62 10.69 0.30
CA PRO A 182 -10.63 9.73 -0.18
C PRO A 182 -10.60 9.57 -1.69
N ALA A 183 -11.75 9.71 -2.39
CA ALA A 183 -11.85 9.58 -3.84
C ALA A 183 -11.06 10.66 -4.62
N ARG A 184 -10.66 11.75 -3.95
CA ARG A 184 -10.07 12.95 -4.54
C ARG A 184 -8.59 13.10 -4.22
N LEU A 185 -8.02 12.12 -3.54
CA LEU A 185 -6.63 12.14 -3.09
C LEU A 185 -5.69 11.47 -4.08
N LEU A 186 -4.83 12.27 -4.70
CA LEU A 186 -3.83 11.79 -5.66
C LEU A 186 -2.43 11.95 -5.09
N LEU A 187 -1.49 11.14 -5.58
CA LEU A 187 -0.07 11.38 -5.35
C LEU A 187 0.54 12.00 -6.60
N ALA A 188 1.44 12.96 -6.42
CA ALA A 188 2.22 13.55 -7.49
C ALA A 188 3.71 13.44 -7.20
N ARG A 189 4.52 13.30 -8.26
CA ARG A 189 5.99 13.35 -8.23
C ARG A 189 6.46 14.67 -8.81
N TYR A 190 7.35 15.38 -8.13
CA TYR A 190 7.94 16.61 -8.67
C TYR A 190 9.05 16.30 -9.68
N ARG A 191 8.91 16.74 -10.93
CA ARG A 191 9.95 16.58 -11.98
C ARG A 191 10.81 17.84 -12.04
N GLU A 192 12.01 17.78 -11.45
CA GLU A 192 12.98 18.89 -11.42
C GLU A 192 13.21 19.50 -12.81
N GLU A 193 13.48 18.65 -13.80
CA GLU A 193 13.77 19.04 -15.18
C GLU A 193 12.61 19.81 -15.84
N GLN A 194 11.38 19.57 -15.39
CA GLN A 194 10.17 20.18 -15.94
C GLN A 194 9.62 21.29 -15.05
N GLY A 195 10.20 21.49 -13.85
CA GLY A 195 9.71 22.44 -12.86
C GLY A 195 8.25 22.23 -12.43
N ARG A 196 7.72 20.99 -12.52
CA ARG A 196 6.28 20.74 -12.31
C ARG A 196 5.97 19.42 -11.60
N TRP A 197 4.80 19.38 -10.99
CA TRP A 197 4.22 18.17 -10.42
C TRP A 197 3.62 17.29 -11.51
N GLN A 198 4.03 16.03 -11.57
CA GLN A 198 3.46 14.99 -12.42
C GLN A 198 2.54 14.10 -11.58
N LEU A 199 1.25 14.06 -11.92
CA LEU A 199 0.28 13.19 -11.26
C LEU A 199 0.63 11.72 -11.49
N LEU A 200 0.52 10.91 -10.44
CA LEU A 200 0.73 9.47 -10.48
C LEU A 200 -0.61 8.75 -10.43
N VAL A 201 -0.68 7.59 -11.10
CA VAL A 201 -1.84 6.71 -10.99
C VAL A 201 -1.90 6.14 -9.58
N THR A 202 -2.93 6.52 -8.82
CA THR A 202 -3.22 6.00 -7.47
C THR A 202 -4.31 4.95 -7.56
N THR A 203 -4.18 3.86 -6.79
CA THR A 203 -5.26 2.86 -6.67
C THR A 203 -5.71 2.81 -5.23
N TYR A 204 -6.92 3.27 -4.97
CA TYR A 204 -7.48 3.28 -3.62
C TYR A 204 -7.70 1.87 -3.08
N ARG A 205 -7.49 1.70 -1.77
CA ARG A 205 -8.11 0.60 -1.04
C ARG A 205 -9.43 1.08 -0.42
N PRO A 206 -10.43 0.20 -0.31
CA PRO A 206 -11.74 0.54 0.25
C PRO A 206 -11.73 0.98 1.73
N SER A 207 -10.61 0.80 2.45
CA SER A 207 -10.56 1.03 3.90
C SER A 207 -10.51 2.50 4.32
N GLY A 208 -10.28 3.45 3.39
CA GLY A 208 -10.28 4.90 3.68
C GLY A 208 -9.18 5.39 4.64
N ALA A 209 -8.35 4.51 5.19
CA ALA A 209 -7.33 4.87 6.19
C ALA A 209 -5.96 5.22 5.58
N PHE A 210 -5.70 4.78 4.34
CA PHE A 210 -4.42 4.97 3.66
C PHE A 210 -4.59 5.17 2.15
N LEU A 211 -3.70 5.96 1.56
CA LEU A 211 -3.47 5.98 0.12
C LEU A 211 -2.39 4.94 -0.23
N GLU A 212 -2.65 4.08 -1.22
CA GLU A 212 -1.65 3.19 -1.81
C GLU A 212 -1.37 3.58 -3.27
N THR A 213 -0.08 3.67 -3.63
CA THR A 213 0.33 3.88 -5.02
C THR A 213 1.58 3.10 -5.36
N ARG A 214 1.81 2.89 -6.66
CA ARG A 214 3.00 2.24 -7.17
C ARG A 214 4.06 3.30 -7.51
N LEU A 215 5.25 3.14 -6.95
CA LEU A 215 6.41 3.99 -7.25
C LEU A 215 7.35 3.29 -8.22
N VAL A 216 7.90 4.05 -9.15
CA VAL A 216 8.90 3.57 -10.13
C VAL A 216 10.26 4.26 -9.97
N ASP A 217 10.34 5.33 -9.18
CA ASP A 217 11.58 6.05 -8.87
C ASP A 217 11.55 6.66 -7.45
N MET A 218 12.64 7.34 -7.06
CA MET A 218 12.76 8.09 -5.80
C MET A 218 12.63 9.60 -6.05
N GLY A 219 12.39 10.35 -4.96
CA GLY A 219 12.49 11.80 -4.91
C GLY A 219 11.35 12.48 -4.16
N ARG A 220 10.95 13.68 -4.61
CA ARG A 220 9.93 14.53 -3.97
C ARG A 220 8.52 14.17 -4.42
N TYR A 221 7.65 13.95 -3.44
CA TYR A 221 6.26 13.54 -3.59
C TYR A 221 5.32 14.48 -2.84
N ALA A 222 4.13 14.67 -3.40
CA ALA A 222 3.04 15.41 -2.75
C ALA A 222 1.76 14.58 -2.76
N LEU A 223 1.07 14.55 -1.62
CA LEU A 223 -0.33 14.18 -1.55
C LEU A 223 -1.16 15.41 -1.89
N LEU A 224 -1.97 15.27 -2.93
CA LEU A 224 -2.85 16.30 -3.46
C LEU A 224 -4.30 15.92 -3.20
N GLU A 225 -5.12 16.90 -2.89
CA GLU A 225 -6.58 16.79 -2.89
C GLU A 225 -7.13 17.63 -4.04
N GLU A 226 -7.92 17.03 -4.92
CA GLU A 226 -8.63 17.77 -5.96
C GLU A 226 -9.64 18.72 -5.32
N THR A 227 -9.54 20.02 -5.59
CA THR A 227 -10.49 21.02 -5.12
C THR A 227 -11.75 21.00 -5.97
N PRO A 228 -12.94 21.25 -5.42
CA PRO A 228 -14.15 21.31 -6.24
C PRO A 228 -13.97 22.39 -7.29
N PHE A 229 -14.29 22.08 -8.55
CA PHE A 229 -14.47 23.14 -9.52
C PHE A 229 -15.61 24.05 -9.00
N PRO A 230 -15.43 25.38 -9.04
CA PRO A 230 -16.49 26.31 -8.68
C PRO A 230 -17.72 26.15 -9.58
#